data_AF-X7Z307-F1
#
_entry.id   AF-X7Z307-F1
#
_cell.length_a   1.000
_cell.length_b   1.000
_cell.length_c   1.000
_cell.angle_alpha   90.00
_cell.angle_beta   90.00
_cell.angle_gamma   90.00
#
_symmetry.space_group_name_H-M   'P 1'
#
loop_
_entity.id
_entity.type
_entity.pdbx_description
1 polymer ?
#
loop_
_entity_poly.entity_id
_entity_poly.type
_entity_poly.pdbx_seq_one_letter_code
_entity_poly.pdbx_strand_id
1 'polypeptide(L)'
;MEEVIIIGRRGPLQTAFTTLELRELGDLEGVDVVVDPAQLEGITDDDAAAVGKTAKQNLKVLRDYAARPLRPAIAESCCDS
;
A
#
# COMPACT_ATOMS: atom_id res chain seq x y z
N MET A 1 6.41 -16.37 8.09
CA MET A 1 5.61 -15.22 8.57
C MET A 1 4.70 -14.87 7.40
N GLU A 2 3.39 -15.03 7.57
CA GLU A 2 2.45 -14.96 6.43
C GLU A 2 1.92 -13.54 6.20
N GLU A 3 1.90 -12.70 7.23
CA GLU A 3 1.35 -11.34 7.14
C GLU A 3 2.06 -10.38 8.10
N VAL A 4 2.23 -9.13 7.67
CA VAL A 4 2.73 -8.02 8.48
C VAL A 4 1.77 -6.86 8.36
N ILE A 5 1.16 -6.45 9.48
CA ILE A 5 0.23 -5.32 9.52
C ILE A 5 0.94 -4.06 10.00
N ILE A 6 0.88 -2.99 9.19
CA ILE A 6 1.41 -1.68 9.55
C ILE A 6 0.25 -0.83 10.07
N ILE A 7 0.25 -0.55 11.39
CA ILE A 7 -0.79 0.26 12.04
C ILE A 7 -0.27 1.69 12.25
N GLY A 8 -0.85 2.63 11.51
CA GLY A 8 -0.65 4.07 11.75
C GLY A 8 -1.71 4.61 12.72
N ARG A 9 -1.30 5.42 13.71
CA ARG A 9 -2.24 6.12 14.61
C ARG A 9 -3.01 7.28 13.95
N ARG A 10 -2.64 7.65 12.72
CA ARG A 10 -3.22 8.74 11.91
C ARG A 10 -3.41 8.24 10.48
N GLY A 11 -4.11 9.04 9.68
CA GLY A 11 -4.39 8.74 8.28
C GLY A 11 -3.17 8.78 7.35
N PRO A 12 -3.37 8.39 6.08
CA PRO A 12 -2.30 8.22 5.09
C PRO A 12 -1.59 9.54 4.73
N LEU A 13 -2.22 10.70 4.94
CA LEU A 13 -1.57 11.99 4.76
C LEU A 13 -0.48 12.28 5.81
N GLN A 14 -0.51 11.58 6.95
CA GLN A 14 0.41 11.83 8.06
C GLN A 14 1.45 10.73 8.26
N THR A 15 1.64 9.87 7.25
CA THR A 15 2.66 8.80 7.25
C THR A 15 4.06 9.39 7.30
N ALA A 16 4.98 8.71 7.98
CA ALA A 16 6.39 9.10 8.02
C ALA A 16 7.23 8.50 6.87
N PHE A 17 6.63 7.69 6.00
CA PHE A 17 7.33 7.10 4.86
C PHE A 17 7.83 8.16 3.88
N THR A 18 9.00 7.93 3.33
CA THR A 18 9.41 8.55 2.07
C THR A 18 8.71 7.85 0.89
N THR A 19 8.58 8.55 -0.23
CA THR A 19 8.00 7.97 -1.46
C THR A 19 8.81 6.77 -1.97
N LEU A 20 10.13 6.77 -1.76
CA LEU A 20 11.01 5.69 -2.22
C LEU A 20 10.76 4.41 -1.42
N GLU A 21 10.73 4.50 -0.09
CA GLU A 21 10.44 3.37 0.79
C GLU A 21 9.09 2.71 0.45
N LEU A 22 8.05 3.51 0.19
CA LEU A 22 6.77 2.95 -0.24
C LEU A 22 6.88 2.16 -1.54
N ARG A 23 7.63 2.66 -2.54
CA ARG A 23 7.81 1.96 -3.82
C ARG A 23 8.56 0.66 -3.66
N GLU A 24 9.63 0.67 -2.87
CA GLU A 24 10.48 -0.50 -2.61
C GLU A 24 9.70 -1.65 -1.97
N LEU A 25 8.66 -1.36 -1.16
CA LEU A 25 7.76 -2.40 -0.63
C LEU A 25 7.06 -3.18 -1.76
N GLY A 26 6.72 -2.52 -2.87
CA GLY A 26 6.05 -3.15 -4.02
C GLY A 26 6.97 -3.95 -4.93
N ASP A 27 8.29 -3.86 -4.72
CA ASP A 27 9.32 -4.57 -5.47
C ASP A 27 9.82 -5.83 -4.74
N LEU A 28 9.30 -6.09 -3.53
CA LEU A 28 9.63 -7.28 -2.74
C LEU A 28 9.10 -8.56 -3.40
N GLU A 29 10.01 -9.50 -3.68
CA GLU A 29 9.65 -10.80 -4.24
C GLU A 29 8.77 -11.58 -3.26
N GLY A 30 7.69 -12.18 -3.79
CA GLY A 30 6.74 -12.95 -2.98
C GLY A 30 5.87 -12.15 -1.98
N VAL A 31 5.97 -10.81 -1.92
CA VAL A 31 5.18 -9.98 -0.97
C VAL A 31 4.20 -9.05 -1.68
N ASP A 32 2.91 -9.14 -1.35
CA ASP A 32 1.90 -8.20 -1.82
C ASP A 32 1.68 -7.08 -0.81
N VAL A 33 1.77 -5.83 -1.26
CA VAL A 33 1.36 -4.67 -0.47
C VAL A 33 -0.13 -4.46 -0.65
N VAL A 34 -0.88 -4.67 0.43
CA VAL A 34 -2.34 -4.53 0.45
C VAL A 34 -2.70 -3.22 1.12
N VAL A 35 -3.51 -2.40 0.43
CA VAL A 35 -4.10 -1.18 1.00
C VAL A 35 -5.60 -1.24 0.77
N ASP A 36 -6.38 -1.19 1.85
CA ASP A 36 -7.84 -1.11 1.77
C ASP A 36 -8.24 0.25 1.16
N PRO A 37 -8.97 0.28 0.03
CA PRO A 37 -9.44 1.52 -0.59
C PRO A 37 -10.20 2.44 0.37
N ALA A 38 -10.94 1.89 1.34
CA ALA A 38 -11.70 2.66 2.33
C ALA A 38 -10.80 3.56 3.20
N GLN A 39 -9.52 3.21 3.37
CA GLN A 39 -8.54 4.02 4.11
C GLN A 39 -8.11 5.29 3.34
N LEU A 40 -8.41 5.37 2.04
CA LEU A 40 -8.04 6.47 1.16
C LEU A 40 -9.26 7.32 0.75
N GLU A 41 -10.48 6.91 1.12
CA GLU A 41 -11.72 7.60 0.77
C GLU A 41 -11.78 9.02 1.35
N GLY A 42 -12.34 9.94 0.58
CA GLY A 42 -12.50 11.35 0.97
C GLY A 42 -11.22 12.18 0.96
N ILE A 43 -10.05 11.59 0.73
CA ILE A 43 -8.79 12.32 0.62
C ILE A 43 -8.59 12.80 -0.81
N THR A 44 -8.58 14.11 -1.01
CA THR A 44 -8.38 14.71 -2.34
C THR A 44 -6.90 14.92 -2.66
N ASP A 45 -6.58 15.14 -3.93
CA ASP A 45 -5.23 15.54 -4.35
C ASP A 45 -4.82 16.90 -3.79
N ASP A 46 -5.79 17.79 -3.56
CA ASP A 46 -5.58 19.11 -2.98
C ASP A 46 -5.27 19.01 -1.49
N ASP A 47 -5.96 18.13 -0.75
CA ASP A 47 -5.64 17.85 0.66
C ASP A 47 -4.20 17.34 0.79
N ALA A 48 -3.79 16.43 -0.08
CA ALA A 48 -2.44 15.88 -0.08
C ALA A 48 -1.40 16.92 -0.48
N ALA A 49 -1.71 17.76 -1.47
CA ALA A 49 -0.84 18.85 -1.91
C ALA A 49 -0.65 19.91 -0.81
N ALA A 50 -1.71 20.20 -0.03
CA ALA A 50 -1.67 21.13 1.10
C ALA A 50 -0.75 20.64 2.23
N VAL A 51 -0.63 19.33 2.44
CA VAL A 51 0.34 18.74 3.38
C VAL A 51 1.76 18.81 2.81
N GLY A 52 1.94 18.51 1.52
CA GLY A 52 3.19 18.73 0.82
C GLY A 52 3.46 17.72 -0.30
N LYS A 53 4.54 17.98 -1.04
CA LYS A 53 4.91 17.18 -2.23
C LYS A 53 5.06 15.68 -1.92
N THR A 54 5.69 15.34 -0.80
CA THR A 54 5.86 13.94 -0.37
C THR A 54 4.51 13.27 -0.09
N ALA A 55 3.61 13.93 0.65
CA ALA A 55 2.28 13.39 0.95
C ALA A 55 1.48 13.14 -0.33
N LYS A 56 1.51 14.06 -1.30
CA LYS A 56 0.89 13.88 -2.61
C LYS A 56 1.46 12.68 -3.36
N GLN A 57 2.78 12.50 -3.35
CA GLN A 57 3.42 11.37 -4.02
C GLN A 57 3.12 10.04 -3.32
N ASN A 58 3.16 10.01 -1.99
CA ASN A 58 2.80 8.84 -1.19
C ASN A 58 1.35 8.43 -1.44
N LEU A 59 0.41 9.38 -1.46
CA LEU A 59 -1.00 9.10 -1.74
C LEU A 59 -1.19 8.46 -3.11
N LYS A 60 -0.45 8.92 -4.13
CA LYS A 60 -0.47 8.28 -5.45
C LYS A 60 -0.02 6.82 -5.37
N VAL A 61 1.11 6.53 -4.71
CA VAL A 61 1.63 5.17 -4.56
C VAL A 61 0.66 4.28 -3.77
N LEU A 62 0.05 4.79 -2.70
CA LEU A 62 -0.94 4.04 -1.91
C LEU A 62 -2.20 3.73 -2.71
N ARG A 63 -2.67 4.65 -3.56
CA ARG A 63 -3.79 4.38 -4.49
C ARG A 63 -3.41 3.36 -5.55
N ASP A 64 -2.17 3.39 -6.04
CA ASP A 64 -1.67 2.39 -6.99
C ASP A 64 -1.68 0.98 -6.34
N TYR A 65 -1.33 0.86 -5.05
CA TYR A 65 -1.46 -0.40 -4.30
C TYR A 65 -2.91 -0.82 -4.08
N ALA A 66 -3.79 0.09 -3.68
CA ALA A 66 -5.20 -0.21 -3.46
C ALA A 66 -5.93 -0.69 -4.74
N ALA A 67 -5.44 -0.30 -5.92
CA ALA A 67 -5.99 -0.71 -7.21
C ALA A 67 -5.36 -2.00 -7.78
N ARG A 68 -4.28 -2.51 -7.17
CA ARG A 68 -3.55 -3.66 -7.71
C ARG A 68 -4.29 -4.97 -7.38
N PRO A 69 -4.50 -5.88 -8.35
CA PRO A 69 -5.00 -7.22 -8.04
C PRO A 69 -3.97 -7.99 -7.23
N LEU A 70 -4.42 -8.68 -6.18
CA LEU A 70 -3.56 -9.56 -5.39
C LEU A 70 -3.09 -10.74 -6.24
N ARG A 71 -1.87 -11.21 -6.00
CA ARG A 71 -1.43 -12.45 -6.63
C ARG A 71 -2.30 -13.60 -6.09
N PRO A 72 -2.66 -14.58 -6.93
CA PRO A 72 -3.31 -15.77 -6.45
C PRO A 72 -2.39 -16.41 -5.40
N ALA A 73 -2.96 -16.77 -4.25
CA ALA A 73 -2.26 -17.67 -3.33
C ALA A 73 -1.88 -18.92 -4.12
N ILE A 74 -0.62 -19.35 -4.01
CA ILE A 74 -0.19 -20.62 -4.60
C ILE A 74 -1.00 -21.69 -3.86
N ALA A 75 -2.09 -22.16 -4.46
CA ALA A 75 -2.78 -23.33 -3.95
C ALA A 75 -1.75 -24.44 -3.91
N GLU A 76 -1.45 -24.97 -2.72
CA GLU A 76 -0.57 -26.13 -2.55
C GLU A 76 -1.05 -27.24 -3.48
N SER A 77 -0.36 -27.41 -4.60
CA SER A 77 -0.42 -28.61 -5.43
C SER A 77 0.30 -29.72 -4.67
N CYS A 78 -0.30 -30.18 -3.57
CA CYS A 78 0.10 -31.32 -2.77
C CYS A 78 -1.10 -32.24 -2.58
N CYS A 79 -1.78 -32.63 -3.67
CA CYS A 79 -2.71 -33.76 -3.71
C CYS A 79 -2.78 -34.29 -5.14
N ASP A 80 -1.67 -34.83 -5.65
CA ASP A 80 -1.71 -35.85 -6.71
C ASP A 80 -0.42 -36.70 -6.57
N SER A 81 -0.46 -37.63 -5.63
CA SER A 81 0.45 -38.76 -5.49
C SER A 81 -0.40 -40.00 -5.27
#